data_AF-R8H9W0-F1
#
_entry.id   AF-R8H9W0-F1
#
_cell.length_a   1.000
_cell.length_b   1.000
_cell.length_c   1.000
_cell.angle_alpha   90.00
_cell.angle_beta   90.00
_cell.angle_gamma   90.00
#
_symmetry.space_group_name_H-M   'P 1'
#
loop_
_entity.id
_entity.type
_entity.pdbx_description
1 polymer ?
#
loop_
_entity_poly.entity_id
_entity_poly.type
_entity_poly.pdbx_seq_one_letter_code
_entity_poly.pdbx_strand_id
1 'polypeptide(L)' 'MKPTTTRMLTRIKSIYMYINENGTVTTKDLVDEFGITPRTIQRDLNVLQFNELVYSPCRGKWTTTGKKVRMTS' A
#
# COMPACT_ATOMS: atom_id res chain seq x y z
N MET A 1 -9.51 -3.49 -19.04
CA MET A 1 -9.84 -3.62 -17.60
C MET A 1 -11.07 -2.76 -17.31
N LYS A 2 -11.93 -3.17 -16.37
CA LYS A 2 -13.04 -2.31 -15.92
C LYS A 2 -12.45 -1.04 -15.27
N PRO A 3 -13.02 0.15 -15.51
CA PRO A 3 -12.45 1.42 -15.03
C PRO A 3 -12.29 1.48 -13.50
N THR A 4 -13.18 0.80 -12.77
CA THR A 4 -13.12 0.66 -11.31
C THR A 4 -11.90 -0.15 -10.85
N THR A 5 -11.56 -1.23 -11.56
CA THR A 5 -10.38 -2.06 -11.29
C THR A 5 -9.09 -1.30 -11.54
N THR A 6 -9.02 -0.50 -12.61
CA THR A 6 -7.84 0.33 -12.92
C THR A 6 -7.58 1.34 -11.80
N ARG A 7 -8.60 2.07 -11.36
CA ARG A 7 -8.46 3.07 -10.26
C ARG A 7 -7.97 2.43 -8.96
N MET A 8 -8.49 1.26 -8.62
CA MET A 8 -8.05 0.51 -7.43
C MET A 8 -6.59 0.08 -7.54
N LEU A 9 -6.17 -0.47 -8.69
CA LEU A 9 -4.79 -0.90 -8.91
C LEU A 9 -3.81 0.28 -8.87
N THR A 10 -4.17 1.43 -9.46
CA THR A 10 -3.37 2.66 -9.37
C THR A 10 -3.18 3.06 -7.92
N ARG A 11 -4.25 3.08 -7.12
CA ARG A 11 -4.18 3.43 -5.70
C ARG A 11 -3.29 2.48 -4.90
N ILE A 12 -3.43 1.16 -5.11
CA ILE A 12 -2.59 0.15 -4.45
C ILE A 12 -1.11 0.35 -4.79
N LYS A 13 -0.80 0.64 -6.06
CA LYS A 13 0.57 0.94 -6.51
C LYS A 13 1.12 2.20 -5.83
N SER A 14 0.32 3.27 -5.75
CA SER A 14 0.72 4.51 -5.07
C SER A 14 0.97 4.30 -3.57
N ILE A 15 0.12 3.52 -2.88
CA ILE A 15 0.34 3.17 -1.46
C ILE A 15 1.66 2.43 -1.28
N TYR A 16 1.95 1.42 -2.13
CA TYR A 16 3.23 0.71 -2.07
C TYR A 16 4.42 1.64 -2.26
N MET A 17 4.36 2.53 -3.26
CA MET A 17 5.43 3.50 -3.54
C MET A 17 5.67 4.43 -2.37
N TYR A 18 4.60 4.96 -1.76
CA TYR A 18 4.70 5.81 -0.57
C TYR A 18 5.39 5.09 0.60
N ILE A 19 5.02 3.83 0.88
CA ILE A 19 5.67 3.04 1.94
C ILE A 19 7.15 2.81 1.58
N ASN A 20 7.45 2.52 0.31
CA ASN A 20 8.82 2.28 -0.15
C ASN A 20 9.73 3.51 -0.01
N GLU A 21 9.19 4.71 -0.25
CA GLU A 21 9.92 5.98 -0.16
C GLU A 21 10.09 6.45 1.29
N ASN A 22 9.09 6.23 2.15
CA ASN A 22 9.11 6.65 3.56
C ASN A 22 9.62 5.56 4.52
N GLY A 23 9.84 4.34 4.04
CA GLY A 23 10.30 3.20 4.83
C GLY A 23 9.18 2.57 5.67
N THR A 24 9.03 3.02 6.92
CA THR A 24 7.99 2.51 7.84
C THR A 24 6.95 3.59 8.13
N VAL A 25 5.70 3.31 7.79
CA VAL A 25 4.58 4.23 7.97
C VAL A 25 3.48 3.62 8.82
N THR A 26 2.57 4.44 9.32
CA THR A 26 1.37 4.01 10.04
C THR A 26 0.15 3.98 9.13
N THR A 27 -0.89 3.24 9.54
CA THR A 27 -2.20 3.31 8.87
C THR A 27 -2.78 4.72 8.89
N LYS A 28 -2.45 5.55 9.89
CA LYS A 28 -2.88 6.95 9.96
C LYS A 28 -2.20 7.78 8.87
N ASP A 29 -0.89 7.65 8.70
CA ASP A 29 -0.15 8.38 7.65
C ASP A 29 -0.73 8.10 6.27
N LEU A 30 -1.11 6.84 6.01
CA LEU A 30 -1.75 6.44 4.76
C LEU A 30 -3.18 6.99 4.60
N VAL A 31 -3.94 7.13 5.69
CA VAL A 31 -5.27 7.73 5.64
C VAL A 31 -5.17 9.23 5.37
N ASP A 32 -4.24 9.90 6.04
CA ASP A 32 -4.02 11.34 5.93
C ASP A 32 -3.47 11.71 4.53
N GLU A 33 -2.51 10.94 4.00
CA GLU A 33 -1.93 11.15 2.67
C GLU A 33 -2.93 10.91 1.52
N PHE A 34 -3.68 9.80 1.58
CA PHE A 34 -4.54 9.39 0.46
C PHE A 34 -6.00 9.87 0.60
N GLY A 35 -6.37 10.49 1.73
CA GLY A 35 -7.71 11.02 1.97
C GLY A 35 -8.83 9.97 1.90
N ILE A 36 -8.53 8.70 2.24
CA ILE A 36 -9.47 7.58 2.15
C ILE A 36 -9.69 6.89 3.49
N THR A 37 -10.82 6.21 3.62
CA THR A 37 -11.19 5.57 4.88
C THR A 37 -10.15 4.51 5.32
N PRO A 38 -9.93 4.31 6.64
CA PRO A 38 -9.05 3.27 7.16
C PRO A 38 -9.39 1.87 6.62
N ARG A 39 -10.69 1.58 6.41
CA ARG A 39 -11.15 0.31 5.85
C ARG A 39 -10.67 0.08 4.42
N THR A 40 -10.59 1.13 3.61
CA THR A 40 -10.07 1.06 2.23
C THR A 40 -8.56 0.85 2.24
N ILE A 41 -7.83 1.61 3.06
CA ILE A 41 -6.38 1.43 3.25
C ILE A 41 -6.07 0.00 3.69
N GLN A 42 -6.79 -0.53 4.68
CA GLN A 42 -6.55 -1.88 5.16
C GLN A 42 -6.80 -2.94 4.08
N ARG A 43 -7.81 -2.76 3.22
CA ARG A 43 -8.05 -3.68 2.09
C ARG A 43 -6.91 -3.66 1.08
N ASP A 44 -6.42 -2.47 0.75
CA ASP A 44 -5.31 -2.30 -0.20
C ASP A 44 -4.00 -2.87 0.38
N LEU A 45 -3.74 -2.64 1.66
CA LEU A 45 -2.60 -3.22 2.40
C LEU A 45 -2.69 -4.75 2.45
N ASN A 46 -3.88 -5.32 2.64
CA ASN A 46 -4.05 -6.77 2.60
C ASN A 46 -3.71 -7.35 1.22
N VAL A 47 -4.02 -6.64 0.13
CA VAL A 47 -3.61 -7.07 -1.23
C VAL A 47 -2.08 -7.03 -1.36
N LEU A 48 -1.43 -5.95 -0.93
CA LEU A 48 0.03 -5.85 -0.95
C LEU A 48 0.70 -6.92 -0.08
N GLN A 49 0.16 -7.18 1.10
CA GLN A 49 0.67 -8.18 2.04
C GLN A 49 0.51 -9.60 1.50
N PHE A 50 -0.64 -9.92 0.90
CA PHE A 50 -0.88 -11.22 0.26
C PHE A 50 0.12 -11.48 -0.88
N ASN A 51 0.57 -10.44 -1.57
CA ASN A 51 1.59 -10.52 -2.62
C ASN A 51 3.03 -10.42 -2.08
N GLU A 52 3.20 -10.41 -0.76
CA GLU A 52 4.49 -10.32 -0.06
C GLU A 52 5.27 -9.03 -0.41
N LEU A 53 4.55 -7.94 -0.67
CA LEU A 53 5.16 -6.64 -1.00
C LEU A 53 5.34 -5.76 0.24
N VAL A 54 4.48 -5.93 1.24
CA VAL A 54 4.55 -5.22 2.52
C VAL A 54 4.31 -6.19 3.66
N TYR A 55 4.81 -5.85 4.84
CA TYR A 55 4.50 -6.54 6.08
C TYR A 55 4.33 -5.54 7.23
N SER A 56 3.76 -6.02 8.33
CA SER A 56 3.56 -5.21 9.53
C SER A 56 4.58 -5.62 10.60
N PRO A 57 5.62 -4.81 10.88
CA PRO A 57 6.62 -5.12 11.91
C PRO A 57 6.04 -4.96 13.33
N CYS A 58 5.06 -4.07 13.49
CA CYS A 58 4.31 -3.82 14.73
C CYS A 58 2.88 -3.44 14.37
N ARG A 59 1.92 -3.70 15.26
CA ARG A 59 0.51 -3.38 15.04
C ARG A 59 0.32 -1.94 14.56
N GLY A 60 -0.32 -1.79 13.39
CA GLY A 60 -0.63 -0.49 12.78
C GLY A 60 0.53 0.18 12.05
N LYS A 61 1.71 -0.44 12.00
CA LYS A 61 2.86 -0.02 11.20
C LYS A 61 3.04 -0.93 9.99
N TRP A 62 3.53 -0.38 8.89
CA TRP A 62 3.71 -1.06 7.62
C TRP A 62 5.03 -0.64 6.98
N THR A 63 5.75 -1.62 6.42
CA THR A 63 7.00 -1.42 5.69
C THR A 63 7.06 -2.37 4.50
N THR A 64 7.86 -2.04 3.48
CA THR A 64 8.06 -2.93 2.33
C THR A 64 8.90 -4.16 2.69
N THR A 65 8.72 -5.24 1.93
CA THR A 65 9.62 -6.39 1.98
C THR A 65 10.85 -6.14 1.10
N GLY A 66 11.88 -6.98 1.21
CA GLY A 66 13.05 -6.96 0.31
C GLY A 66 12.77 -7.56 -1.09
N LYS A 67 11.51 -7.84 -1.44
CA LYS A 67 11.14 -8.45 -2.72
C LYS A 67 11.43 -7.47 -3.86
N LYS A 68 12.25 -7.88 -4.83
CA LYS A 68 12.55 -7.05 -6.00
C LYS A 68 11.28 -6.86 -6.84
N VAL A 69 10.76 -5.64 -6.88
CA VAL A 69 9.61 -5.27 -7.71
C VAL A 69 10.10 -4.55 -8.96
N ARG A 70 9.64 -4.98 -10.14
CA ARG A 70 9.85 -4.21 -11.38
C ARG A 70 8.84 -3.06 -11.41
N MET A 71 9.33 -1.84 -11.25
CA MET A 71 8.51 -0.65 -11.45
C MET A 71 8.42 -0.39 -12.97
N THR A 72 7.28 -0.70 -13.58
CA THR A 72 6.97 -0.27 -14.94
C THR A 72 6.19 1.04 -14.89
N SER A 73 6.60 2.02 -15.69
CA SER A 73 5.92 3.31 -15.85
C SER A 73 4.53 3.14 -16.47
#